data_AF-A0A0N0YH16-F1
#
_entry.id   AF-A0A0N0YH16-F1
#
_cell.length_a   1.000
_cell.length_b   1.000
_cell.length_c   1.000
_cell.angle_alpha   90.00
_cell.angle_beta   90.00
_cell.angle_gamma   90.00
#
_symmetry.space_group_name_H-M   'P 1'
#
loop_
_entity.id
_entity.type
_entity.pdbx_description
1 polymer ?
#
loop_
_entity_poly.entity_id
_entity_poly.type
_entity_poly.pdbx_seq_one_letter_code
_entity_poly.pdbx_strand_id
1 'polypeptide(L)'
;MDRFRRASAAALLAAVALAGAVGGATASSGVPAPPSGERAQDLATRPALSAHATARSVAAWEEFRIHGSARNIGAGTPVTLQQKQGERWVTLPATIRTAGSGEYSMRVKLGIQGENALRIVGGGAVSPVVRTTVN
;
A
#
# COMPACT_ATOMS: atom_id res chain seq x y z
N MET A 1 -6.10 -37.69 8.19
CA MET A 1 -6.58 -38.15 9.51
C MET A 1 -5.95 -37.25 10.58
N ASP A 2 -6.52 -36.83 11.72
CA ASP A 2 -7.91 -36.77 12.24
C ASP A 2 -7.90 -36.10 13.64
N ARG A 3 -8.93 -35.41 14.17
CA ARG A 3 -10.18 -34.83 13.60
C ARG A 3 -10.71 -33.73 14.59
N PHE A 4 -11.55 -32.80 14.11
CA PHE A 4 -12.37 -31.82 14.87
C PHE A 4 -12.69 -32.10 16.37
N ARG A 5 -12.66 -31.04 17.21
CA ARG A 5 -13.43 -30.82 18.47
C ARG A 5 -13.61 -29.28 18.61
N ARG A 6 -14.78 -28.59 18.73
CA ARG A 6 -16.10 -28.78 19.39
C ARG A 6 -15.97 -29.10 20.89
N ALA A 7 -16.65 -28.46 21.85
CA ALA A 7 -17.63 -27.35 21.90
C ALA A 7 -17.31 -26.46 23.15
N SER A 8 -18.01 -25.43 23.63
CA SER A 8 -19.43 -25.28 24.08
C SER A 8 -19.65 -23.77 24.38
N ALA A 9 -20.76 -23.11 24.04
CA ALA A 9 -22.14 -23.24 24.52
C ALA A 9 -22.35 -22.86 26.01
N ALA A 10 -22.85 -21.64 26.25
CA ALA A 10 -23.62 -21.23 27.43
C ALA A 10 -24.49 -20.01 27.07
N ALA A 11 -25.80 -20.11 27.25
CA ALA A 11 -26.75 -19.04 26.96
C ALA A 11 -27.33 -18.47 28.27
N LEU A 12 -27.62 -17.18 28.30
CA LEU A 12 -28.55 -16.60 29.28
C LEU A 12 -29.56 -15.72 28.56
N LEU A 13 -30.81 -16.16 28.60
CA LEU A 13 -31.98 -15.42 28.16
C LEU A 13 -32.45 -14.52 29.30
N ALA A 14 -32.65 -13.23 29.01
CA ALA A 14 -33.44 -12.34 29.86
C ALA A 14 -34.49 -11.67 28.98
N ALA A 15 -35.70 -12.20 29.01
CA ALA A 15 -36.86 -11.60 28.35
C ALA A 15 -37.52 -10.60 29.32
N VAL A 16 -37.76 -9.38 28.85
CA VAL A 16 -38.78 -8.49 29.44
C VAL A 16 -39.63 -7.95 28.29
N ALA A 17 -40.95 -7.92 28.50
CA ALA A 17 -41.92 -7.75 27.43
C ALA A 17 -42.84 -6.54 27.68
N LEU A 18 -43.07 -5.76 26.62
CA LEU A 18 -44.27 -4.96 26.31
C LEU A 18 -44.66 -3.85 27.35
N ALA A 19 -44.96 -2.60 26.98
CA ALA A 19 -45.94 -2.18 25.98
C ALA A 19 -45.95 -0.64 25.77
N GLY A 20 -46.52 -0.19 24.64
CA GLY A 20 -46.85 1.21 24.33
C GLY A 20 -45.77 1.96 23.50
N ALA A 21 -46.09 2.71 22.43
CA ALA A 21 -47.36 2.93 21.73
C ALA A 21 -47.12 3.08 20.21
N VAL A 22 -48.19 3.05 19.40
CA VAL A 22 -48.13 2.90 17.94
C VAL A 22 -47.60 4.14 17.19
N GLY A 23 -46.71 3.93 16.20
CA GLY A 23 -46.23 5.00 15.31
C GLY A 23 -45.11 4.61 14.33
N GLY A 24 -45.47 4.00 13.20
CA GLY A 24 -44.73 4.10 11.91
C GLY A 24 -43.31 3.53 11.75
N ALA A 25 -43.17 2.53 10.87
CA ALA A 25 -41.99 2.21 10.05
C ALA A 25 -40.63 1.82 10.72
N THR A 26 -40.40 0.50 10.75
CA THR A 26 -39.14 -0.23 10.46
C THR A 26 -37.77 0.33 10.92
N ALA A 27 -37.08 -0.49 11.71
CA ALA A 27 -35.74 -0.26 12.26
C ALA A 27 -34.60 -0.11 11.24
N SER A 28 -33.51 0.53 11.70
CA SER A 28 -32.18 -0.09 11.60
C SER A 28 -31.30 0.30 12.78
N SER A 29 -30.71 -0.71 13.41
CA SER A 29 -29.82 -0.56 14.56
C SER A 29 -28.62 0.31 14.22
N GLY A 30 -28.27 1.25 15.10
CA GLY A 30 -27.06 2.07 14.98
C GLY A 30 -25.80 1.22 15.12
N VAL A 31 -25.38 0.56 14.05
CA VAL A 31 -23.97 0.17 13.87
C VAL A 31 -23.17 1.48 13.88
N PRO A 32 -22.15 1.63 14.76
CA PRO A 32 -21.27 2.78 14.68
C PRO A 32 -20.68 2.82 13.28
N ALA A 33 -20.93 3.91 12.54
CA ALA A 33 -20.36 4.06 11.20
C ALA A 33 -18.82 3.89 11.31
N PRO A 34 -18.18 3.16 10.39
CA PRO A 34 -16.71 3.15 10.33
C PRO A 34 -16.23 4.61 10.25
N PRO A 35 -15.10 4.96 10.89
CA PRO A 35 -14.64 6.34 11.00
C PRO A 35 -14.70 7.00 9.63
N SER A 36 -15.50 8.06 9.51
CA SER A 36 -15.89 8.65 8.23
C SER A 36 -14.67 8.87 7.36
N GLY A 37 -14.61 8.13 6.24
CA GLY A 37 -13.40 8.04 5.43
C GLY A 37 -12.89 9.39 4.97
N GLU A 38 -11.58 9.49 4.75
CA GLU A 38 -10.94 10.58 4.05
C GLU A 38 -11.81 10.99 2.85
N ARG A 39 -12.25 12.26 2.80
CA ARG A 39 -13.09 12.73 1.68
C ARG A 39 -12.34 12.42 0.39
N ALA A 40 -13.03 12.00 -0.66
CA ALA A 40 -12.40 11.68 -1.95
C ALA A 40 -11.55 12.84 -2.52
N GLN A 41 -11.85 14.08 -2.12
CA GLN A 41 -11.07 15.29 -2.43
C GLN A 41 -9.68 15.29 -1.76
N ASP A 42 -9.56 14.80 -0.53
CA ASP A 42 -8.30 14.71 0.24
C ASP A 42 -7.33 13.71 -0.42
N LEU A 43 -7.87 12.53 -0.80
CA LEU A 43 -7.14 11.53 -1.58
C LEU A 43 -6.67 12.04 -2.95
N ALA A 44 -7.42 12.97 -3.57
CA ALA A 44 -7.07 13.55 -4.86
C ALA A 44 -5.93 14.58 -4.77
N THR A 45 -5.76 15.27 -3.63
CA THR A 45 -4.68 16.24 -3.39
C THR A 45 -3.45 15.63 -2.72
N ARG A 46 -3.57 14.42 -2.14
CA ARG A 46 -2.46 13.74 -1.46
C ARG A 46 -1.28 13.42 -2.41
N PRO A 47 -0.02 13.63 -1.98
CA PRO A 47 1.18 13.17 -2.71
C PRO A 47 1.16 11.66 -2.97
N ALA A 48 1.44 11.25 -4.21
CA ALA A 48 1.46 9.84 -4.60
C ALA A 48 2.56 9.53 -5.64
N LEU A 49 3.16 8.34 -5.53
CA LEU A 49 4.16 7.82 -6.48
C LEU A 49 3.66 6.51 -7.10
N SER A 50 3.83 6.36 -8.41
CA SER A 50 3.72 5.07 -9.12
C SER A 50 5.12 4.55 -9.46
N ALA A 51 5.33 3.23 -9.50
CA ALA A 51 6.61 2.66 -9.91
C ALA A 51 6.42 1.34 -10.66
N HIS A 52 7.20 1.11 -11.71
CA HIS A 52 7.26 -0.16 -12.44
C HIS A 52 8.67 -0.40 -13.00
N ALA A 53 9.15 -1.65 -12.95
CA ALA A 53 10.42 -2.04 -13.55
C ALA A 53 10.23 -2.44 -15.02
N THR A 54 11.20 -2.13 -15.88
CA THR A 54 11.23 -2.60 -17.28
C THR A 54 11.49 -4.10 -17.40
N ALA A 55 12.10 -4.70 -16.37
CA ALA A 55 12.44 -6.11 -16.31
C ALA A 55 11.92 -6.74 -15.02
N ARG A 56 11.27 -7.90 -15.15
CA ARG A 56 10.87 -8.76 -14.01
C ARG A 56 12.02 -9.66 -13.55
N SER A 57 13.00 -9.91 -14.40
CA SER A 57 14.19 -10.69 -14.10
C SER A 57 15.39 -10.10 -14.83
N VAL A 58 16.55 -10.09 -14.18
CA VAL A 58 17.84 -9.54 -14.67
C VAL A 58 18.98 -10.40 -14.14
N ALA A 59 20.15 -10.38 -14.79
CA ALA A 59 21.37 -10.92 -14.20
C ALA A 59 21.91 -10.00 -13.10
N ALA A 60 22.70 -10.54 -12.16
CA ALA A 60 23.44 -9.73 -11.19
C ALA A 60 24.26 -8.62 -11.88
N TRP A 61 24.12 -7.38 -11.38
CA TRP A 61 24.75 -6.15 -11.89
C TRP A 61 24.31 -5.66 -13.28
N GLU A 62 23.35 -6.32 -13.92
CA GLU A 62 22.73 -5.85 -15.15
C GLU A 62 21.95 -4.54 -14.91
N GLU A 63 21.97 -3.60 -15.87
CA GLU A 63 21.19 -2.36 -15.78
C GLU A 63 19.77 -2.58 -16.27
N PHE A 64 18.79 -2.28 -15.42
CA PHE A 64 17.40 -2.12 -15.82
C PHE A 64 16.88 -0.74 -15.39
N ARG A 65 15.65 -0.41 -15.78
CA ARG A 65 15.02 0.86 -15.39
C ARG A 65 13.81 0.65 -14.49
N ILE A 66 13.63 1.59 -13.57
CA ILE A 66 12.37 1.80 -12.86
C ILE A 66 11.79 3.12 -13.35
N HIS A 67 10.63 3.04 -13.98
CA HIS A 67 9.85 4.19 -14.42
C HIS A 67 8.73 4.46 -13.43
N GLY A 68 8.29 5.71 -13.35
CA GLY A 68 7.21 6.10 -12.47
C GLY A 68 6.72 7.52 -12.71
N SER A 69 5.64 7.86 -12.02
CA SER A 69 5.05 9.19 -12.04
C SER A 69 4.72 9.65 -10.62
N ALA A 70 4.92 10.94 -10.38
CA ALA A 70 4.63 11.63 -9.14
C ALA A 70 3.40 12.52 -9.33
N ARG A 71 2.39 12.36 -8.48
CA ARG A 71 1.17 13.18 -8.46
C ARG A 71 1.15 14.00 -7.19
N ASN A 72 0.71 15.26 -7.29
CA ASN A 72 0.72 16.25 -6.20
C ASN A 72 2.11 16.43 -5.55
N ILE A 73 3.17 16.30 -6.36
CA ILE A 73 4.57 16.43 -5.95
C ILE A 73 5.23 17.41 -6.93
N GLY A 74 5.96 18.40 -6.42
CA GLY A 74 6.60 19.41 -7.25
C GLY A 74 7.65 18.84 -8.21
N ALA A 75 7.83 19.48 -9.37
CA ALA A 75 8.94 19.20 -10.27
C ALA A 75 10.29 19.44 -9.54
N GLY A 76 11.33 18.69 -9.89
CA GLY A 76 12.63 18.78 -9.20
C GLY A 76 12.65 18.19 -7.78
N THR A 77 11.59 17.51 -7.34
CA THR A 77 11.59 16.78 -6.07
C THR A 77 12.54 15.59 -6.15
N PRO A 78 13.42 15.35 -5.16
CA PRO A 78 14.26 14.16 -5.13
C PRO A 78 13.42 12.92 -4.80
N VAL A 79 13.59 11.88 -5.60
CA VAL A 79 13.06 10.53 -5.34
C VAL A 79 14.21 9.53 -5.28
N THR A 80 14.13 8.59 -4.34
CA THR A 80 15.18 7.62 -4.05
C THR A 80 14.62 6.20 -4.10
N LEU A 81 15.47 5.24 -4.46
CA LEU A 81 15.14 3.82 -4.44
C LEU A 81 15.41 3.22 -3.07
N GLN A 82 14.46 2.45 -2.55
CA GLN A 82 14.65 1.59 -1.40
C GLN A 82 14.46 0.12 -1.79
N GLN A 83 15.29 -0.74 -1.23
CA GLN A 83 15.24 -2.19 -1.34
C GLN A 83 14.88 -2.76 0.03
N LYS A 84 14.02 -3.79 0.07
CA LYS A 84 13.77 -4.53 1.31
C LYS A 84 14.92 -5.51 1.56
N GLN A 85 15.55 -5.41 2.73
CA GLN A 85 16.64 -6.28 3.18
C GLN A 85 16.23 -6.88 4.53
N GLY A 86 15.90 -8.17 4.55
CA GLY A 86 15.21 -8.77 5.69
C GLY A 86 13.86 -8.08 5.94
N GLU A 87 13.67 -7.57 7.16
CA GLU A 87 12.43 -6.86 7.55
C GLU A 87 12.46 -5.34 7.26
N ARG A 88 13.66 -4.77 7.08
CA ARG A 88 13.89 -3.32 6.93
C ARG A 88 13.92 -2.88 5.46
N TRP A 89 13.54 -1.63 5.24
CA TRP A 89 13.79 -0.94 3.97
C TRP A 89 15.12 -0.18 4.05
N VAL A 90 15.97 -0.35 3.04
CA VAL A 90 17.29 0.27 2.94
C VAL A 90 17.30 1.17 1.71
N THR A 91 17.63 2.44 1.89
CA THR A 91 17.83 3.38 0.78
C THR A 91 19.11 3.03 0.04
N LEU A 92 18.98 2.78 -1.26
CA LEU A 92 20.11 2.58 -2.16
C LEU A 92 20.70 3.94 -2.58
N PRO A 93 21.99 4.02 -2.96
CA PRO A 93 22.64 5.26 -3.40
C PRO A 93 22.23 5.66 -4.83
N ALA A 94 20.91 5.72 -5.09
CA ALA A 94 20.31 6.13 -6.34
C ALA A 94 19.22 7.18 -6.06
N THR A 95 19.50 8.42 -6.47
CA THR A 95 18.59 9.56 -6.36
C THR A 95 18.42 10.20 -7.73
N ILE A 96 17.17 10.45 -8.13
CA ILE A 96 16.85 11.25 -9.30
C ILE A 96 15.84 12.34 -8.93
N ARG A 97 15.60 13.27 -9.86
CA ARG A 97 14.68 14.39 -9.69
C ARG A 97 13.46 14.16 -10.57
N THR A 98 12.26 14.46 -10.08
CA THR A 98 11.04 14.42 -10.90
C THR A 98 11.13 15.44 -12.04
N ALA A 99 10.69 15.04 -13.23
CA ALA A 99 10.59 15.94 -14.38
C ALA A 99 9.45 16.97 -14.19
N GLY A 100 9.37 17.96 -15.10
CA GLY A 100 8.26 18.91 -15.14
C GLY A 100 6.89 18.25 -15.32
N SER A 101 6.84 17.08 -15.98
CA SER A 101 5.65 16.23 -16.13
C SER A 101 5.28 15.42 -14.87
N GLY A 102 6.10 15.50 -13.80
CA GLY A 102 6.01 14.61 -12.64
C GLY A 102 6.59 13.20 -12.88
N GLU A 103 6.96 12.86 -14.12
CA GLU A 103 7.55 11.55 -14.44
C GLU A 103 8.99 11.42 -13.98
N TYR A 104 9.45 10.18 -13.84
CA TYR A 104 10.84 9.86 -13.54
C TYR A 104 11.25 8.49 -14.10
N SER A 105 12.55 8.33 -14.37
CA SER A 105 13.15 7.10 -14.88
C SER A 105 14.51 6.89 -14.22
N MET A 106 14.63 5.88 -13.37
CA MET A 106 15.85 5.54 -12.64
C MET A 106 16.55 4.35 -13.29
N ARG A 107 17.87 4.44 -13.47
CA ARG A 107 18.71 3.28 -13.82
C ARG A 107 19.09 2.55 -12.53
N VAL A 108 19.00 1.23 -12.54
CA VAL A 108 19.18 0.40 -11.35
C VAL A 108 20.05 -0.81 -11.72
N LYS A 109 20.99 -1.15 -10.84
CA LYS A 109 21.77 -2.39 -10.85
C LYS A 109 21.62 -3.05 -9.50
N LEU A 110 21.37 -4.35 -9.46
CA LEU A 110 21.21 -5.13 -8.24
C LEU A 110 22.22 -6.28 -8.21
N GLY A 111 22.98 -6.37 -7.13
CA GLY A 111 23.93 -7.47 -6.90
C GLY A 111 23.41 -8.56 -5.94
N ILE A 112 22.29 -8.33 -5.26
CA ILE A 112 21.68 -9.31 -4.35
C ILE A 112 20.80 -10.25 -5.17
N GLN A 113 21.23 -11.51 -5.32
CA GLN A 113 20.49 -12.56 -6.02
C GLN A 113 19.15 -12.91 -5.36
N GLY A 114 18.25 -13.51 -6.14
CA GLY A 114 16.91 -13.90 -5.71
C GLY A 114 15.86 -12.80 -5.85
N GLU A 115 14.76 -12.92 -5.12
CA GLU A 115 13.65 -11.98 -5.22
C GLU A 115 13.94 -10.66 -4.49
N ASN A 116 13.89 -9.56 -5.24
CA ASN A 116 14.13 -8.22 -4.73
C ASN A 116 12.83 -7.42 -4.69
N ALA A 117 12.40 -7.01 -3.49
CA ALA A 117 11.30 -6.08 -3.29
C ALA A 117 11.83 -4.64 -3.22
N LEU A 118 11.32 -3.79 -4.11
CA LEU A 118 11.79 -2.43 -4.36
C LEU A 118 10.64 -1.43 -4.17
N ARG A 119 10.94 -0.20 -3.76
CA ARG A 119 9.97 0.92 -3.75
C ARG A 119 10.68 2.26 -3.94
N ILE A 120 9.95 3.25 -4.44
CA ILE A 120 10.44 4.63 -4.57
C ILE A 120 9.86 5.46 -3.42
N VAL A 121 10.69 6.35 -2.85
CA VAL A 121 10.27 7.29 -1.81
C VAL A 121 10.74 8.70 -2.12
N GLY A 122 9.90 9.70 -1.85
CA GLY A 122 10.19 11.11 -2.07
C GLY A 122 8.92 11.96 -2.07
N GLY A 123 9.04 13.28 -1.87
CA GLY A 123 7.89 14.21 -1.89
C GLY A 123 6.78 13.90 -0.88
N GLY A 124 7.09 13.26 0.25
CA GLY A 124 6.10 12.82 1.24
C GLY A 124 5.33 11.54 0.86
N ALA A 125 5.65 10.90 -0.26
CA ALA A 125 4.99 9.71 -0.77
C ALA A 125 5.92 8.48 -0.81
N VAL A 126 5.28 7.31 -0.92
CA VAL A 126 5.92 5.99 -1.09
C VAL A 126 5.18 5.25 -2.21
N SER A 127 5.90 4.66 -3.16
CA SER A 127 5.28 3.88 -4.24
C SER A 127 4.78 2.51 -3.74
N PRO A 128 3.87 1.86 -4.50
CA PRO A 128 3.68 0.42 -4.40
C PRO A 128 5.01 -0.34 -4.56
N VAL A 129 5.04 -1.57 -4.04
CA VAL A 129 6.22 -2.44 -4.11
C VAL A 129 6.34 -3.04 -5.51
N VAL A 130 7.50 -2.83 -6.13
CA VAL A 130 7.93 -3.47 -7.38
C VAL A 130 8.76 -4.70 -7.03
N ARG A 131 8.54 -5.83 -7.71
CA ARG A 131 9.31 -7.06 -7.51
C ARG A 131 10.10 -7.40 -8.78
N THR A 132 11.39 -7.70 -8.62
CA THR A 132 12.30 -8.12 -9.69
C THR A 132 13.17 -9.25 -9.16
N THR A 133 13.40 -10.29 -9.95
CA THR A 133 14.32 -11.40 -9.61
C THR A 133 15.70 -11.13 -10.19
N VAL A 134 16.74 -11.33 -9.39
CA VAL A 134 18.14 -11.29 -9.85
C VAL A 134 18.64 -12.72 -9.94
N ASN A 135 19.09 -13.13 -11.14
CA ASN A 135 19.71 -14.44 -11.39
C ASN A 135 21.23 -14.34 -11.22
#